data_AF-A0A9W6Z4H1-F1
#
_entry.id   AF-A0A9W6Z4H1-F1
#
_cell.length_a   1.000
_cell.length_b   1.000
_cell.length_c   1.000
_cell.angle_alpha   90.00
_cell.angle_beta   90.00
_cell.angle_gamma   90.00
#
_symmetry.space_group_name_H-M   'P 1'
#
loop_
_entity.id
_entity.type
_entity.pdbx_description
1 polymer ?
#
loop_
_entity_poly.entity_id
_entity_poly.type
_entity_poly.pdbx_seq_one_letter_code
_entity_poly.pdbx_strand_id
1 'polypeptide(L)'
;MNKYDAYFGDCELTLNRIDYKRGLEERFSELSNQKHVIQQSSLIGQLVESGLFDSENTYVEFGCGRAEFSRYLNKALISEFLHTDSKISTDVYEKSLPTLRYLLIDRDSPRLKFDTKMKKDYVELIKCDEDKSKIDIQRLKVDIKDLKLLESLKHFETEKKVNYVGISKHLCGVATDLTLRCLSQAINDATTDSKSHFKGFLVAMCCRHCCSYAHLLPESKQFLADKFGVNADNFKYMKKMFSWATNGIRPGLSAEDGADHFTGLDFKHREKIGLSTRRILEV
;
A
#
# COMPACT_ATOMS: atom_id res chain seq x y z
N MET A 1 32.97 9.68 -7.84
CA MET A 1 31.51 9.63 -7.70
C MET A 1 31.16 8.25 -7.16
N ASN A 2 30.45 8.15 -6.03
CA ASN A 2 30.09 6.82 -5.50
C ASN A 2 29.02 6.17 -6.41
N LYS A 3 28.85 4.84 -6.36
CA LYS A 3 27.89 4.11 -7.23
C LYS A 3 26.45 4.61 -7.09
N TYR A 4 26.08 5.12 -5.90
CA TYR A 4 24.77 5.70 -5.65
C TYR A 4 24.57 7.00 -6.41
N ASP A 5 25.50 7.95 -6.29
CA ASP A 5 25.45 9.24 -6.98
C ASP A 5 25.50 9.04 -8.51
N ALA A 6 26.23 8.01 -8.98
CA ALA A 6 26.25 7.68 -10.41
C ALA A 6 24.90 7.17 -10.93
N TYR A 7 24.09 6.53 -10.09
CA TYR A 7 22.81 5.94 -10.47
C TYR A 7 21.62 6.87 -10.21
N PHE A 8 21.66 7.61 -9.11
CA PHE A 8 20.55 8.46 -8.67
C PHE A 8 20.82 9.96 -8.81
N GLY A 9 22.08 10.37 -8.99
CA GLY A 9 22.51 11.74 -9.29
C GLY A 9 21.70 12.81 -8.57
N ASP A 10 20.94 13.56 -9.36
CA ASP A 10 20.11 14.70 -8.95
C ASP A 10 18.62 14.39 -8.83
N CYS A 11 18.19 13.14 -9.03
CA CYS A 11 16.79 12.78 -8.87
C CYS A 11 16.48 12.68 -7.38
N GLU A 12 16.18 13.73 -6.64
CA GLU A 12 15.73 13.56 -5.25
C GLU A 12 14.41 12.75 -5.22
N LEU A 13 14.29 11.75 -4.33
CA LEU A 13 12.99 11.13 -4.06
C LEU A 13 12.18 12.09 -3.19
N THR A 14 11.62 13.11 -3.82
CA THR A 14 10.72 14.03 -3.14
C THR A 14 9.48 13.26 -2.70
N LEU A 15 9.09 13.43 -1.44
CA LEU A 15 7.82 12.91 -0.95
C LEU A 15 6.68 13.63 -1.69
N ASN A 16 6.10 12.96 -2.69
CA ASN A 16 4.88 13.42 -3.33
C ASN A 16 3.68 13.08 -2.45
N ARG A 17 3.32 14.01 -1.56
CA ARG A 17 2.15 13.88 -0.69
C ARG A 17 0.95 14.54 -1.35
N ILE A 18 -0.02 13.72 -1.75
CA ILE A 18 -1.27 14.19 -2.37
C ILE A 18 -2.31 14.32 -1.27
N ASP A 19 -2.91 15.50 -1.13
CA ASP A 19 -3.92 15.75 -0.10
C ASP A 19 -5.34 15.45 -0.67
N TYR A 20 -5.69 14.17 -0.77
CA TYR A 20 -7.03 13.72 -1.15
C TYR A 20 -8.01 13.82 0.04
N LYS A 21 -9.10 14.59 -0.09
CA LYS A 21 -10.01 14.86 1.03
C LYS A 21 -11.39 14.22 0.93
N ARG A 22 -11.87 13.92 -0.28
CA ARG A 22 -13.25 13.51 -0.53
C ARG A 22 -13.62 12.21 0.18
N GLY A 23 -14.66 12.23 1.02
CA GLY A 23 -15.07 11.09 1.84
C GLY A 23 -14.21 10.84 3.08
N LEU A 24 -13.22 11.70 3.33
CA LEU A 24 -12.32 11.63 4.49
C LEU A 24 -12.45 12.86 5.42
N GLU A 25 -13.32 13.81 5.11
CA GLU A 25 -13.44 15.11 5.80
C GLU A 25 -13.70 14.93 7.30
N GLU A 26 -14.66 14.07 7.67
CA GLU A 26 -14.95 13.73 9.06
C GLU A 26 -13.74 13.09 9.76
N ARG A 27 -12.98 12.27 9.04
CA ARG A 27 -11.80 11.62 9.61
C ARG A 27 -10.69 12.62 9.91
N PHE A 28 -10.58 13.69 9.13
CA PHE A 28 -9.64 14.78 9.38
C PHE A 28 -10.05 15.64 10.59
N SER A 29 -11.34 15.76 10.89
CA SER A 29 -11.84 16.54 12.03
C SER A 29 -11.83 15.78 13.37
N GLU A 30 -11.95 14.45 13.34
CA GLU A 30 -12.02 13.60 14.54
C GLU A 30 -10.69 13.42 15.31
N LEU A 31 -9.52 13.64 14.67
CA LEU A 31 -8.24 13.18 15.21
C LEU A 31 -7.30 14.33 15.62
N SER A 32 -6.86 14.30 16.88
CA SER A 32 -5.76 15.14 17.38
C SER A 32 -4.40 14.77 16.76
N ASN A 33 -4.21 13.52 16.33
CA ASN A 33 -3.04 13.05 15.58
C ASN A 33 -3.43 12.65 14.16
N GLN A 34 -3.12 13.53 13.21
CA GLN A 34 -3.52 13.37 11.81
C GLN A 34 -2.57 12.51 10.97
N LYS A 35 -1.47 11.96 11.53
CA LYS A 35 -0.45 11.23 10.75
C LYS A 35 -1.03 10.07 9.93
N HIS A 36 -1.92 9.28 10.53
CA HIS A 36 -2.52 8.13 9.85
C HIS A 36 -3.50 8.52 8.74
N VAL A 37 -4.33 9.56 8.97
CA VAL A 37 -5.28 10.03 7.96
C VAL A 37 -4.56 10.72 6.80
N ILE A 38 -3.50 11.48 7.08
CA ILE A 38 -2.64 12.09 6.04
C ILE A 38 -2.02 10.99 5.16
N GLN A 39 -1.52 9.90 5.75
CA GLN A 39 -0.98 8.79 4.97
C GLN A 39 -2.05 8.11 4.11
N GLN A 40 -3.24 7.84 4.66
CA GLN A 40 -4.34 7.22 3.91
C GLN A 40 -4.84 8.11 2.77
N SER A 41 -5.00 9.40 3.05
CA SER A 41 -5.32 10.44 2.08
C SER A 41 -4.30 10.45 0.93
N SER A 42 -3.00 10.45 1.25
CA SER A 42 -1.96 10.39 0.23
C SER A 42 -1.98 9.10 -0.58
N LEU A 43 -2.22 7.94 0.03
CA LEU A 43 -2.31 6.68 -0.71
C LEU A 43 -3.53 6.66 -1.66
N ILE A 44 -4.67 7.19 -1.23
CA ILE A 44 -5.86 7.31 -2.09
C ILE A 44 -5.56 8.28 -3.24
N GLY A 45 -4.94 9.43 -2.95
CA GLY A 45 -4.50 10.36 -3.99
C GLY A 45 -3.58 9.72 -5.03
N GLN A 46 -2.65 8.86 -4.60
CA GLN A 46 -1.77 8.13 -5.51
C GLN A 46 -2.55 7.11 -6.38
N LEU A 47 -3.59 6.45 -5.84
CA LEU A 47 -4.48 5.60 -6.64
C LEU A 47 -5.20 6.42 -7.73
N VAL A 48 -5.63 7.64 -7.40
CA VAL A 48 -6.29 8.55 -8.35
C VAL A 48 -5.34 8.97 -9.46
N GLU A 49 -4.16 9.50 -9.11
CA GLU A 49 -3.15 9.93 -10.11
C GLU A 49 -2.69 8.77 -11.00
N SER A 50 -2.64 7.55 -10.47
CA SER A 50 -2.23 6.36 -11.22
C SER A 50 -3.37 5.72 -12.04
N GLY A 51 -4.59 6.26 -12.01
CA GLY A 51 -5.74 5.67 -12.70
C GLY A 51 -6.19 4.32 -12.14
N LEU A 52 -5.87 4.03 -10.87
CA LEU A 52 -6.22 2.79 -10.17
C LEU A 52 -7.44 2.96 -9.25
N PHE A 53 -7.88 4.19 -9.01
CA PHE A 53 -9.07 4.53 -8.25
C PHE A 53 -10.34 4.41 -9.10
N ASP A 54 -10.93 3.22 -9.12
CA ASP A 54 -12.18 2.93 -9.82
C ASP A 54 -13.06 1.99 -8.97
N SER A 55 -14.37 2.20 -9.00
CA SER A 55 -15.37 1.39 -8.32
C SER A 55 -15.60 0.00 -8.96
N GLU A 56 -15.19 -0.18 -10.22
CA GLU A 56 -15.22 -1.48 -10.91
C GLU A 56 -14.04 -2.40 -10.53
N ASN A 57 -12.99 -1.83 -9.92
CA ASN A 57 -11.83 -2.59 -9.46
C ASN A 57 -12.14 -3.38 -8.17
N THR A 58 -11.59 -4.59 -8.09
CA THR A 58 -11.51 -5.36 -6.86
C THR A 58 -10.22 -5.00 -6.13
N TYR A 59 -10.32 -4.46 -4.92
CA TYR A 59 -9.14 -4.07 -4.14
C TYR A 59 -8.66 -5.23 -3.28
N VAL A 60 -7.40 -5.63 -3.49
CA VAL A 60 -6.75 -6.72 -2.78
C VAL A 60 -5.81 -6.13 -1.74
N GLU A 61 -6.25 -6.06 -0.48
CA GLU A 61 -5.44 -5.49 0.61
C GLU A 61 -4.54 -6.57 1.24
N PHE A 62 -3.24 -6.50 0.97
CA PHE A 62 -2.23 -7.37 1.56
C PHE A 62 -1.79 -6.85 2.94
N GLY A 63 -1.77 -7.71 3.94
CA GLY A 63 -1.48 -7.31 5.32
C GLY A 63 -2.53 -6.34 5.84
N CYS A 64 -3.80 -6.63 5.54
CA CYS A 64 -4.91 -5.70 5.77
C CYS A 64 -5.15 -5.39 7.25
N GLY A 65 -4.67 -6.24 8.17
CA GLY A 65 -4.99 -6.13 9.57
C GLY A 65 -6.49 -6.02 9.76
N ARG A 66 -6.93 -4.93 10.39
CA ARG A 66 -8.35 -4.65 10.61
C ARG A 66 -9.12 -4.17 9.37
N ALA A 67 -8.46 -3.99 8.22
CA ALA A 67 -8.96 -3.34 6.99
C ALA A 67 -9.32 -1.85 7.15
N GLU A 68 -8.49 -1.12 7.90
CA GLU A 68 -8.69 0.32 8.07
C GLU A 68 -8.49 1.07 6.74
N PHE A 69 -7.50 0.68 5.92
CA PHE A 69 -7.26 1.37 4.64
C PHE A 69 -8.40 1.10 3.66
N SER A 70 -8.82 -0.16 3.48
CA SER A 70 -10.01 -0.48 2.65
C SER A 70 -11.26 0.28 3.09
N ARG A 71 -11.47 0.50 4.40
CA ARG A 71 -12.62 1.30 4.87
C ARG A 71 -12.59 2.74 4.36
N TYR A 72 -11.44 3.41 4.45
CA TYR A 72 -11.35 4.81 4.02
C TYR A 72 -11.34 4.93 2.49
N LEU A 73 -10.77 3.95 1.79
CA LEU A 73 -10.90 3.84 0.33
C LEU A 73 -12.39 3.66 -0.07
N ASN A 74 -13.14 2.85 0.67
CA ASN A 74 -14.57 2.65 0.45
C ASN A 74 -15.38 3.94 0.61
N LYS A 75 -15.15 4.71 1.69
CA LYS A 75 -15.78 6.03 1.85
C LYS A 75 -15.44 6.96 0.69
N ALA A 76 -14.16 7.00 0.29
CA ALA A 76 -13.70 7.82 -0.82
C ALA A 76 -14.39 7.46 -2.15
N LEU A 77 -14.50 6.17 -2.50
CA LEU A 77 -15.16 5.70 -3.72
C LEU A 77 -16.65 6.06 -3.75
N ILE A 78 -17.35 5.87 -2.63
CA ILE A 78 -18.78 6.23 -2.50
C ILE A 78 -18.96 7.75 -2.66
N SER A 79 -18.15 8.55 -1.97
CA SER A 79 -18.23 10.00 -2.05
C SER A 79 -17.86 10.54 -3.43
N GLU A 80 -16.93 9.91 -4.15
CA GLU A 80 -16.63 10.24 -5.55
C GLU A 80 -17.86 10.05 -6.43
N PHE A 81 -18.48 8.87 -6.36
CA PHE A 81 -19.66 8.52 -7.14
C PHE A 81 -20.84 9.49 -6.89
N LEU A 82 -21.12 9.79 -5.61
CA LEU A 82 -22.19 10.72 -5.24
C LEU A 82 -21.92 12.15 -5.73
N HIS A 83 -20.65 12.55 -5.83
CA HIS A 83 -20.28 13.87 -6.35
C HIS A 83 -20.43 13.94 -7.87
N THR A 84 -20.09 12.89 -8.62
CA THR A 84 -20.19 12.89 -10.09
C THR A 84 -21.63 12.89 -10.59
N ASP A 85 -22.57 12.29 -9.84
CA ASP A 85 -23.98 12.12 -10.23
C ASP A 85 -24.95 13.17 -9.67
N SER A 86 -24.45 14.25 -9.04
CA SER A 86 -25.27 15.30 -8.42
C SER A 86 -26.13 16.16 -9.38
N LYS A 87 -26.33 15.72 -10.62
CA LYS A 87 -27.28 16.28 -11.62
C LYS A 87 -28.53 15.42 -11.82
N ILE A 88 -28.69 14.30 -11.13
CA ILE A 88 -29.82 13.37 -11.32
C ILE A 88 -30.67 13.33 -10.03
N SER A 89 -31.99 13.39 -10.21
CA SER A 89 -32.99 13.54 -9.14
C SER A 89 -33.00 12.38 -8.14
N THR A 90 -33.48 12.69 -6.94
CA THR A 90 -33.47 11.87 -5.71
C THR A 90 -34.19 10.52 -5.77
N ASP A 91 -34.91 10.22 -6.86
CA ASP A 91 -35.76 9.03 -6.97
C ASP A 91 -35.15 7.94 -7.87
N VAL A 92 -33.92 8.12 -8.39
CA VAL A 92 -33.28 7.23 -9.39
C VAL A 92 -31.93 6.64 -8.93
N TYR A 93 -31.61 6.67 -7.62
CA TYR A 93 -30.33 6.13 -7.11
C TYR A 93 -30.16 4.61 -7.24
N GLU A 94 -31.20 3.89 -7.69
CA GLU A 94 -31.14 2.46 -7.94
C GLU A 94 -30.42 2.10 -9.26
N LYS A 95 -30.20 3.05 -10.16
CA LYS A 95 -29.17 2.93 -11.22
C LYS A 95 -27.84 3.33 -10.61
N SER A 96 -27.27 2.32 -9.97
CA SER A 96 -26.66 2.39 -8.65
C SER A 96 -25.18 2.12 -8.74
N LEU A 97 -24.43 2.80 -7.87
CA LEU A 97 -23.05 2.51 -7.50
C LEU A 97 -22.77 0.99 -7.65
N PRO A 98 -21.74 0.60 -8.42
CA PRO A 98 -21.42 -0.81 -8.58
C PRO A 98 -21.04 -1.42 -7.24
N THR A 99 -21.21 -2.75 -7.13
CA THR A 99 -20.79 -3.46 -5.93
C THR A 99 -19.29 -3.27 -5.72
N LEU A 100 -18.91 -2.64 -4.61
CA LEU A 100 -17.53 -2.43 -4.23
C LEU A 100 -16.97 -3.74 -3.67
N ARG A 101 -15.82 -4.18 -4.18
CA ARG A 101 -15.27 -5.53 -3.92
C ARG A 101 -13.90 -5.44 -3.24
N TYR A 102 -13.74 -6.20 -2.16
CA TYR A 102 -12.50 -6.22 -1.38
C TYR A 102 -12.07 -7.64 -1.03
N LEU A 103 -10.84 -8.00 -1.41
CA LEU A 103 -10.16 -9.21 -0.94
C LEU A 103 -9.15 -8.83 0.14
N LEU A 104 -9.40 -9.24 1.37
CA LEU A 104 -8.63 -8.85 2.55
C LEU A 104 -7.75 -10.00 3.01
N ILE A 105 -6.43 -9.85 2.90
CA ILE A 105 -5.46 -10.91 3.18
C ILE A 105 -4.66 -10.55 4.42
N ASP A 106 -4.67 -11.43 5.41
CA ASP A 106 -3.78 -11.35 6.57
C ASP A 106 -3.49 -12.75 7.11
N ARG A 107 -2.31 -12.97 7.66
CA ARG A 107 -1.97 -14.24 8.32
C ARG A 107 -2.54 -14.29 9.74
N ASP A 108 -2.67 -13.13 10.37
CA ASP A 108 -3.21 -12.99 11.70
C ASP A 108 -4.75 -12.89 11.63
N SER A 109 -5.41 -13.10 12.76
CA SER A 109 -6.87 -12.95 12.88
C SER A 109 -7.23 -11.71 13.69
N PRO A 110 -6.99 -10.49 13.17
CA PRO A 110 -7.49 -9.28 13.80
C PRO A 110 -9.02 -9.37 13.81
N ARG A 111 -9.63 -9.16 14.99
CA ARG A 111 -11.10 -9.07 15.12
C ARG A 111 -11.63 -8.14 14.01
N LEU A 112 -12.61 -8.63 13.24
CA LEU A 112 -13.30 -8.10 12.03
C LEU A 112 -13.86 -6.67 12.14
N LYS A 113 -13.06 -5.72 12.60
CA LYS A 113 -13.56 -4.48 13.19
C LYS A 113 -13.95 -3.41 12.17
N PHE A 114 -13.57 -3.53 10.90
CA PHE A 114 -13.96 -2.54 9.89
C PHE A 114 -14.84 -3.08 8.76
N ASP A 115 -14.94 -4.40 8.57
CA ASP A 115 -15.77 -5.04 7.55
C ASP A 115 -17.25 -4.64 7.71
N THR A 116 -17.81 -4.78 8.93
CA THR A 116 -19.16 -4.32 9.26
C THR A 116 -19.28 -2.81 9.16
N LYS A 117 -18.21 -2.07 9.49
CA LYS A 117 -18.24 -0.60 9.42
C LYS A 117 -18.29 -0.10 7.98
N MET A 118 -17.63 -0.77 7.03
CA MET A 118 -17.73 -0.44 5.61
C MET A 118 -19.18 -0.53 5.12
N LYS A 119 -19.89 -1.60 5.50
CA LYS A 119 -21.32 -1.77 5.17
C LYS A 119 -22.19 -0.67 5.81
N LYS A 120 -21.95 -0.34 7.07
CA LYS A 120 -22.66 0.75 7.76
C LYS A 120 -22.39 2.12 7.12
N ASP A 121 -21.12 2.43 6.84
CA ASP A 121 -20.72 3.66 6.18
C ASP A 121 -21.43 3.80 4.81
N TYR A 122 -21.60 2.69 4.06
CA TYR A 122 -22.37 2.68 2.81
C TYR A 122 -23.84 3.02 3.02
N VAL A 123 -24.50 2.36 3.96
CA VAL A 123 -25.92 2.58 4.29
C VAL A 123 -26.15 4.04 4.69
N GLU A 124 -25.27 4.60 5.50
CA GLU A 124 -25.33 6.00 5.94
C GLU A 124 -25.11 7.00 4.79
N LEU A 125 -24.10 6.76 3.94
CA LEU A 125 -23.76 7.66 2.83
C LEU A 125 -24.77 7.60 1.68
N ILE A 126 -25.24 6.40 1.33
CA ILE A 126 -26.21 6.16 0.25
C ILE A 126 -27.67 6.38 0.73
N LYS A 127 -27.91 6.34 2.04
CA LYS A 127 -29.25 6.41 2.66
C LYS A 127 -30.18 5.29 2.16
N CYS A 128 -29.68 4.06 2.18
CA CYS A 128 -30.44 2.86 1.85
C CYS A 128 -30.65 1.96 3.08
N ASP A 129 -31.43 0.89 2.92
CA ASP A 129 -31.59 -0.15 3.94
C ASP A 129 -30.31 -1.02 4.05
N GLU A 130 -30.08 -1.66 5.21
CA GLU A 130 -28.87 -2.46 5.46
C GLU A 130 -28.70 -3.65 4.50
N ASP A 131 -29.81 -4.30 4.13
CA ASP A 131 -29.87 -5.41 3.18
C ASP A 131 -29.55 -4.98 1.74
N LYS A 132 -29.57 -3.67 1.45
CA LYS A 132 -29.23 -3.10 0.15
C LYS A 132 -27.77 -2.65 0.03
N SER A 133 -26.93 -2.92 1.04
CA SER A 133 -25.50 -2.58 0.99
C SER A 133 -24.78 -3.35 -0.13
N LYS A 134 -24.23 -2.61 -1.11
CA LYS A 134 -23.48 -3.17 -2.23
C LYS A 134 -21.98 -3.24 -1.96
N ILE A 135 -21.62 -3.89 -0.87
CA ILE A 135 -20.23 -4.15 -0.49
C ILE A 135 -20.00 -5.64 -0.33
N ASP A 136 -19.15 -6.18 -1.20
CA ASP A 136 -18.71 -7.58 -1.18
C ASP A 136 -17.28 -7.66 -0.64
N ILE A 137 -17.12 -8.41 0.46
CA ILE A 137 -15.84 -8.54 1.17
C ILE A 137 -15.57 -10.01 1.38
N GLN A 138 -14.43 -10.47 0.85
CA GLN A 138 -13.88 -11.78 1.17
C GLN A 138 -12.60 -11.58 2.00
N ARG A 139 -12.54 -12.17 3.18
CA ARG A 139 -11.37 -12.10 4.05
C ARG A 139 -10.72 -13.48 4.17
N LEU A 140 -9.44 -13.57 3.83
CA LEU A 140 -8.67 -14.80 3.89
C LEU A 140 -7.63 -14.71 5.01
N LYS A 141 -7.71 -15.67 5.94
CA LYS A 141 -6.66 -15.90 6.93
C LYS A 141 -5.60 -16.82 6.32
N VAL A 142 -4.58 -16.24 5.69
CA VAL A 142 -3.58 -16.99 4.94
C VAL A 142 -2.25 -16.23 4.91
N ASP A 143 -1.15 -16.96 4.95
CA ASP A 143 0.16 -16.38 4.68
C ASP A 143 0.27 -16.05 3.18
N ILE A 144 0.80 -14.87 2.83
CA ILE A 144 0.92 -14.41 1.44
C ILE A 144 1.72 -15.42 0.60
N LYS A 145 2.70 -16.11 1.20
CA LYS A 145 3.50 -17.12 0.49
C LYS A 145 2.69 -18.33 0.01
N ASP A 146 1.56 -18.61 0.66
CA ASP A 146 0.70 -19.77 0.39
C ASP A 146 -0.59 -19.35 -0.35
N LEU A 147 -0.76 -18.05 -0.63
CA LEU A 147 -1.94 -17.51 -1.27
C LEU A 147 -2.00 -17.90 -2.76
N LYS A 148 -3.08 -18.58 -3.15
CA LYS A 148 -3.46 -18.75 -4.56
C LYS A 148 -4.37 -17.60 -4.97
N LEU A 149 -3.76 -16.52 -5.47
CA LEU A 149 -4.47 -15.25 -5.72
C LEU A 149 -5.59 -15.39 -6.76
N LEU A 150 -5.33 -16.02 -7.92
CA LEU A 150 -6.35 -16.19 -8.96
C LEU A 150 -7.53 -17.05 -8.47
N GLU A 151 -7.27 -18.11 -7.72
CA GLU A 151 -8.33 -18.94 -7.11
C GLU A 151 -9.16 -18.15 -6.10
N SER A 152 -8.55 -17.24 -5.36
CA SER A 152 -9.23 -16.38 -4.40
C SER A 152 -10.14 -15.37 -5.11
N LEU A 153 -9.69 -14.83 -6.25
CA LEU A 153 -10.46 -13.86 -7.04
C LEU A 153 -11.72 -14.45 -7.69
N LYS A 154 -11.83 -15.79 -7.80
CA LYS A 154 -13.05 -16.47 -8.29
C LYS A 154 -14.30 -16.13 -7.49
N HIS A 155 -14.17 -15.73 -6.23
CA HIS A 155 -15.29 -15.24 -5.41
C HIS A 155 -16.00 -14.03 -6.05
N PHE A 156 -15.26 -13.19 -6.77
CA PHE A 156 -15.76 -11.96 -7.39
C PHE A 156 -16.05 -12.12 -8.89
N GLU A 157 -15.83 -13.32 -9.45
CA GLU A 157 -16.06 -13.56 -10.87
C GLU A 157 -17.55 -13.43 -11.21
N THR A 158 -17.80 -12.68 -12.28
CA THR A 158 -19.13 -12.56 -12.88
C THR A 158 -19.03 -12.96 -14.36
N GLU A 159 -20.01 -12.59 -15.17
CA GLU A 159 -19.90 -12.68 -16.63
C GLU A 159 -18.77 -11.77 -17.18
N LYS A 160 -18.45 -10.69 -16.46
CA LYS A 160 -17.36 -9.78 -16.80
C LYS A 160 -16.04 -10.19 -16.13
N LYS A 161 -14.93 -9.77 -16.74
CA LYS A 161 -13.60 -9.91 -16.14
C LYS A 161 -13.48 -9.10 -14.85
N VAL A 162 -12.81 -9.67 -13.86
CA VAL A 162 -12.45 -9.07 -12.57
C VAL A 162 -11.16 -8.27 -12.74
N ASN A 163 -11.28 -6.95 -12.79
CA ASN A 163 -10.11 -6.09 -12.63
C ASN A 163 -9.69 -6.08 -11.16
N TYR A 164 -8.40 -6.21 -10.86
CA TYR A 164 -7.92 -6.14 -9.48
C TYR A 164 -6.70 -5.25 -9.30
N VAL A 165 -6.68 -4.55 -8.17
CA VAL A 165 -5.62 -3.64 -7.73
C VAL A 165 -5.11 -4.13 -6.39
N GLY A 166 -3.82 -4.44 -6.32
CA GLY A 166 -3.18 -4.73 -5.03
C GLY A 166 -2.96 -3.44 -4.25
N ILE A 167 -3.26 -3.45 -2.96
CA ILE A 167 -3.03 -2.31 -2.09
C ILE A 167 -2.41 -2.73 -0.75
N SER A 168 -1.61 -1.87 -0.14
CA SER A 168 -1.22 -2.01 1.27
C SER A 168 -0.71 -0.71 1.90
N LYS A 169 -1.16 -0.43 3.12
CA LYS A 169 -0.70 0.72 3.93
C LYS A 169 0.60 0.43 4.70
N HIS A 170 0.79 -0.82 5.12
CA HIS A 170 1.90 -1.23 5.99
C HIS A 170 2.43 -2.63 5.63
N LEU A 171 2.76 -2.85 4.36
CA LEU A 171 3.45 -4.08 3.96
C LEU A 171 4.94 -3.92 4.27
N CYS A 172 5.38 -4.67 5.27
CA CYS A 172 6.70 -4.48 5.86
C CYS A 172 7.57 -5.74 5.67
N GLY A 173 8.85 -5.52 5.37
CA GLY A 173 9.86 -6.58 5.30
C GLY A 173 9.56 -7.61 4.21
N VAL A 174 9.71 -8.88 4.56
CA VAL A 174 9.51 -10.03 3.65
C VAL A 174 8.12 -10.07 3.02
N ALA A 175 7.10 -9.51 3.69
CA ALA A 175 5.74 -9.51 3.16
C ALA A 175 5.63 -8.79 1.81
N THR A 176 6.42 -7.72 1.60
CA THR A 176 6.42 -7.00 0.31
C THR A 176 6.92 -7.89 -0.82
N ASP A 177 8.06 -8.56 -0.62
CA ASP A 177 8.60 -9.46 -1.62
C ASP A 177 7.68 -10.65 -1.91
N LEU A 178 7.04 -11.20 -0.86
CA LEU A 178 6.05 -12.27 -1.02
C LEU A 178 4.84 -11.80 -1.85
N THR A 179 4.36 -10.56 -1.62
CA THR A 179 3.28 -9.98 -2.42
C THR A 179 3.71 -9.76 -3.87
N LEU A 180 4.91 -9.22 -4.12
CA LEU A 180 5.41 -9.03 -5.48
C LEU A 180 5.53 -10.36 -6.23
N ARG A 181 6.00 -11.43 -5.57
CA ARG A 181 6.00 -12.79 -6.14
C ARG A 181 4.60 -13.28 -6.43
N CYS A 182 3.68 -13.12 -5.46
CA CYS A 182 2.29 -13.55 -5.60
C CYS A 182 1.62 -12.86 -6.79
N LEU A 183 1.82 -11.55 -6.94
CA LEU A 183 1.32 -10.78 -8.07
C LEU A 183 1.98 -11.19 -9.39
N SER A 184 3.31 -11.32 -9.42
CA SER A 184 4.05 -11.74 -10.62
C SER A 184 3.62 -13.14 -11.08
N GLN A 185 3.46 -14.07 -10.14
CA GLN A 185 2.95 -15.41 -10.42
C GLN A 185 1.53 -15.36 -10.99
N ALA A 186 0.63 -14.57 -10.37
CA ALA A 186 -0.73 -14.42 -10.85
C ALA A 186 -0.81 -13.80 -12.25
N ILE A 187 0.10 -12.87 -12.58
CA ILE A 187 0.20 -12.28 -13.93
C ILE A 187 0.70 -13.33 -14.93
N ASN A 188 1.70 -14.13 -14.57
CA ASN A 188 2.26 -15.15 -15.44
C ASN A 188 1.29 -16.34 -15.66
N ASP A 189 0.52 -16.70 -14.64
CA ASP A 189 -0.47 -17.78 -14.69
C ASP A 189 -1.77 -17.35 -15.37
N ALA A 190 -1.99 -16.04 -15.54
CA ALA A 190 -3.16 -15.54 -16.25
C ALA A 190 -3.06 -15.89 -17.74
N THR A 191 -3.81 -16.91 -18.16
CA THR A 191 -3.98 -17.25 -19.58
C THR A 191 -4.83 -16.20 -20.30
N THR A 192 -4.91 -16.27 -21.63
CA THR A 192 -5.82 -15.42 -22.44
C THR A 192 -7.27 -15.50 -21.98
N ASP A 193 -7.68 -16.65 -21.44
CA ASP A 193 -9.02 -16.93 -20.91
C ASP A 193 -9.17 -16.56 -19.43
N SER A 194 -8.12 -16.05 -18.79
CA SER A 194 -8.21 -15.58 -17.41
C SER A 194 -9.30 -14.51 -17.28
N LYS A 195 -10.22 -14.77 -16.36
CA LYS A 195 -11.25 -13.82 -15.97
C LYS A 195 -10.73 -12.74 -15.04
N SER A 196 -9.47 -12.80 -14.60
CA SER A 196 -8.87 -11.81 -13.70
C SER A 196 -7.79 -11.00 -14.39
N HIS A 197 -7.85 -9.66 -14.31
CA HIS A 197 -6.90 -8.74 -14.94
C HIS A 197 -6.25 -7.81 -13.90
N PHE A 198 -4.92 -7.93 -13.78
CA PHE A 198 -4.14 -7.06 -12.90
C PHE A 198 -4.11 -5.62 -13.46
N LYS A 199 -4.41 -4.63 -12.61
CA LYS A 199 -4.37 -3.20 -13.00
C LYS A 199 -3.19 -2.46 -12.42
N GLY A 200 -2.74 -2.83 -11.22
CA GLY A 200 -1.61 -2.19 -10.58
C GLY A 200 -1.48 -2.57 -9.11
N PHE A 201 -0.39 -2.11 -8.49
CA PHE A 201 -0.09 -2.34 -7.09
C PHE A 201 0.38 -1.05 -6.44
N LEU A 202 -0.27 -0.65 -5.35
CA LEU A 202 0.14 0.47 -4.52
C LEU A 202 0.56 -0.03 -3.13
N VAL A 203 1.76 0.30 -2.70
CA VAL A 203 2.28 -0.10 -1.38
C VAL A 203 3.03 1.03 -0.70
N ALA A 204 2.72 1.26 0.58
CA ALA A 204 3.54 2.07 1.47
C ALA A 204 4.56 1.19 2.21
N MET A 205 5.80 1.22 1.74
CA MET A 205 6.94 0.53 2.36
C MET A 205 7.35 1.17 3.69
N CYS A 206 7.38 0.38 4.76
CA CYS A 206 7.63 0.82 6.14
C CYS A 206 8.94 0.25 6.72
N CYS A 207 8.94 -1.03 7.11
CA CYS A 207 10.04 -1.64 7.87
C CYS A 207 11.05 -2.35 6.97
N ARG A 208 11.85 -1.56 6.24
CA ARG A 208 12.93 -2.07 5.37
C ARG A 208 13.96 -2.91 6.13
N HIS A 209 14.15 -2.63 7.42
CA HIS A 209 15.03 -3.39 8.30
C HIS A 209 14.56 -4.86 8.50
N CYS A 210 13.28 -5.14 8.24
CA CYS A 210 12.71 -6.48 8.28
C CYS A 210 12.82 -7.24 6.95
N CYS A 211 13.36 -6.63 5.88
CA CYS A 211 13.57 -7.33 4.63
C CYS A 211 14.58 -8.48 4.81
N SER A 212 14.45 -9.52 4.00
CA SER A 212 15.36 -10.67 4.01
C SER A 212 15.94 -10.84 2.62
N TYR A 213 17.26 -10.82 2.51
CA TYR A 213 17.93 -11.01 1.23
C TYR A 213 17.49 -12.31 0.54
N ALA A 214 17.33 -13.39 1.31
CA ALA A 214 16.87 -14.67 0.79
C ALA A 214 15.50 -14.57 0.09
N HIS A 215 14.62 -13.71 0.61
CA HIS A 215 13.28 -13.49 0.09
C HIS A 215 13.18 -12.35 -0.92
N LEU A 216 14.26 -11.68 -1.33
CA LEU A 216 14.23 -10.77 -2.47
C LEU A 216 14.03 -11.52 -3.79
N LEU A 217 13.32 -10.92 -4.74
CA LEU A 217 13.16 -11.45 -6.10
C LEU A 217 14.54 -11.71 -6.75
N PRO A 218 14.69 -12.76 -7.58
CA PRO A 218 15.94 -13.02 -8.29
C PRO A 218 16.48 -11.79 -9.04
N GLU A 219 15.58 -11.07 -9.71
CA GLU A 219 15.89 -9.85 -10.48
C GLU A 219 16.38 -8.73 -9.56
N SER A 220 15.72 -8.54 -8.41
CA SER A 220 16.16 -7.58 -7.39
C SER A 220 17.54 -7.94 -6.82
N LYS A 221 17.83 -9.22 -6.58
CA LYS A 221 19.15 -9.66 -6.13
C LYS A 221 20.22 -9.36 -7.17
N GLN A 222 19.93 -9.64 -8.45
CA GLN A 222 20.83 -9.37 -9.56
C GLN A 222 21.10 -7.86 -9.70
N PHE A 223 20.05 -7.05 -9.67
CA PHE A 223 20.15 -5.60 -9.71
C PHE A 223 21.03 -5.04 -8.59
N LEU A 224 20.76 -5.47 -7.35
CA LEU A 224 21.53 -5.09 -6.17
C LEU A 224 23.01 -5.49 -6.27
N ALA A 225 23.29 -6.70 -6.77
CA ALA A 225 24.65 -7.17 -6.96
C ALA A 225 25.40 -6.36 -8.03
N ASP A 226 24.80 -6.19 -9.21
CA ASP A 226 25.46 -5.54 -10.35
C ASP A 226 25.65 -4.04 -10.14
N LYS A 227 24.61 -3.35 -9.67
CA LYS A 227 24.62 -1.89 -9.56
C LYS A 227 25.27 -1.41 -8.28
N PHE A 228 25.14 -2.15 -7.18
CA PHE A 228 25.57 -1.68 -5.86
C PHE A 228 26.54 -2.63 -5.14
N GLY A 229 26.86 -3.79 -5.72
CA GLY A 229 27.72 -4.79 -5.08
C GLY A 229 27.07 -5.42 -3.84
N VAL A 230 25.74 -5.40 -3.75
CA VAL A 230 25.00 -5.88 -2.59
C VAL A 230 24.71 -7.37 -2.72
N ASN A 231 25.11 -8.14 -1.72
CA ASN A 231 24.96 -9.59 -1.64
C ASN A 231 24.40 -9.99 -0.26
N ALA A 232 24.16 -11.29 -0.04
CA ALA A 232 23.60 -11.80 1.21
C ALA A 232 24.41 -11.37 2.45
N ASP A 233 25.74 -11.34 2.34
CA ASP A 233 26.63 -11.02 3.45
C ASP A 233 26.58 -9.56 3.83
N ASN A 234 26.58 -8.64 2.85
CA ASN A 234 26.60 -7.21 3.16
C ASN A 234 25.20 -6.60 3.33
N PHE A 235 24.15 -7.26 2.83
CA PHE A 235 22.76 -6.81 3.01
C PHE A 235 22.40 -6.70 4.49
N LYS A 236 22.95 -7.57 5.36
CA LYS A 236 22.71 -7.49 6.83
C LYS A 236 23.19 -6.18 7.45
N TYR A 237 24.24 -5.56 6.89
CA TYR A 237 24.71 -4.24 7.31
C TYR A 237 23.81 -3.15 6.74
N MET A 238 23.38 -3.28 5.48
CA MET A 238 22.41 -2.38 4.85
C MET A 238 21.11 -2.25 5.67
N LYS A 239 20.62 -3.37 6.21
CA LYS A 239 19.44 -3.37 7.10
C LYS A 239 19.59 -2.50 8.34
N LYS A 240 20.80 -2.42 8.90
CA LYS A 240 21.10 -1.56 10.05
C LYS A 240 21.13 -0.08 9.65
N MET A 241 21.60 0.22 8.44
CA MET A 241 21.67 1.59 7.93
C MET A 241 20.29 2.16 7.58
N PHE A 242 19.30 1.33 7.22
CA PHE A 242 17.95 1.82 6.93
C PHE A 242 17.33 2.61 8.09
N SER A 243 17.63 2.29 9.36
CA SER A 243 17.07 3.02 10.50
C SER A 243 17.64 4.42 10.65
N TRP A 244 18.83 4.69 10.10
CA TRP A 244 19.49 6.00 10.22
C TRP A 244 18.66 7.12 9.60
N ALA A 245 17.84 6.84 8.59
CA ALA A 245 16.90 7.81 8.02
C ALA A 245 15.71 8.17 8.91
N THR A 246 15.49 7.44 10.03
CA THR A 246 14.32 7.63 10.90
C THR A 246 14.66 7.69 12.39
N ASN A 247 15.94 7.61 12.76
CA ASN A 247 16.34 7.58 14.16
C ASN A 247 16.14 8.94 14.86
N GLY A 248 15.99 10.03 14.09
CA GLY A 248 15.78 11.38 14.62
C GLY A 248 16.98 11.89 15.44
N ILE A 249 16.95 13.18 15.76
CA ILE A 249 17.94 13.82 16.62
C ILE A 249 17.25 14.15 17.94
N ARG A 250 17.91 13.83 19.07
CA ARG A 250 17.35 14.12 20.40
C ARG A 250 17.36 15.64 20.65
N PRO A 251 16.40 16.18 21.43
CA PRO A 251 16.43 17.58 21.82
C PRO A 251 17.76 17.96 22.46
N GLY A 252 18.35 19.08 22.03
CA GLY A 252 19.64 19.57 22.52
C GLY A 252 20.87 19.07 21.76
N LEU A 253 20.69 18.24 20.72
CA LEU A 253 21.75 17.84 19.79
C LEU A 253 21.52 18.48 18.41
N SER A 254 22.62 18.78 17.72
CA SER A 254 22.68 19.27 16.34
C SER A 254 22.87 18.11 15.34
N ALA A 255 22.77 18.39 14.05
CA ALA A 255 22.95 17.37 13.00
C ALA A 255 24.43 16.96 12.84
N GLU A 256 25.34 17.83 13.27
CA GLU A 256 26.79 17.67 13.25
C GLU A 256 27.32 16.90 14.48
N ASP A 257 26.46 16.62 15.47
CA ASP A 257 26.80 15.79 16.63
C ASP A 257 26.81 14.28 16.31
N GLY A 258 27.29 13.47 17.26
CA GLY A 258 27.18 12.01 17.20
C GLY A 258 28.33 11.30 16.48
N ALA A 259 29.45 12.00 16.24
CA ALA A 259 30.66 11.44 15.63
C ALA A 259 31.38 10.41 16.52
N ASP A 260 30.99 10.27 17.79
CA ASP A 260 31.40 9.22 18.73
C ASP A 260 30.86 7.82 18.35
N HIS A 261 29.95 7.75 17.38
CA HIS A 261 29.50 6.49 16.80
C HIS A 261 30.67 5.71 16.17
N PHE A 262 30.64 4.37 16.20
CA PHE A 262 31.74 3.51 15.71
C PHE A 262 32.14 3.73 14.24
N THR A 263 31.30 4.40 13.45
CA THR A 263 31.58 4.77 12.06
C THR A 263 32.33 6.09 11.91
N GLY A 264 32.47 6.87 12.98
CA GLY A 264 33.00 8.24 12.95
C GLY A 264 32.11 9.25 12.24
N LEU A 265 30.83 8.92 11.99
CA LEU A 265 29.90 9.75 11.22
C LEU A 265 28.90 10.43 12.15
N ASP A 266 28.68 11.72 11.93
CA ASP A 266 27.64 12.51 12.59
C ASP A 266 26.21 12.06 12.20
N PHE A 267 25.19 12.69 12.80
CA PHE A 267 23.79 12.38 12.49
C PHE A 267 23.43 12.67 11.03
N LYS A 268 23.87 13.80 10.49
CA LYS A 268 23.59 14.25 9.11
C LYS A 268 24.08 13.25 8.06
N HIS A 269 25.33 12.80 8.18
CA HIS A 269 25.93 11.85 7.25
C HIS A 269 25.28 10.48 7.35
N ARG A 270 24.95 10.02 8.58
CA ARG A 270 24.22 8.77 8.78
C ARG A 270 22.81 8.83 8.19
N GLU A 271 22.10 9.93 8.37
CA GLU A 271 20.78 10.12 7.78
C GLU A 271 20.84 10.05 6.24
N LYS A 272 21.81 10.74 5.63
CA LYS A 272 22.04 10.67 4.17
C LYS A 272 22.29 9.24 3.68
N ILE A 273 23.13 8.47 4.39
CA ILE A 273 23.36 7.05 4.07
C ILE A 273 22.10 6.23 4.27
N GLY A 274 21.33 6.49 5.33
CA GLY A 274 20.05 5.85 5.59
C GLY A 274 19.08 6.06 4.44
N LEU A 275 18.91 7.29 3.96
CA LEU A 275 18.05 7.62 2.82
C LEU A 275 18.54 6.93 1.54
N SER A 276 19.85 6.96 1.29
CA SER A 276 20.46 6.36 0.11
C SER A 276 20.25 4.84 0.07
N THR A 277 20.48 4.16 1.20
CA THR A 277 20.29 2.70 1.31
C THR A 277 18.83 2.31 1.16
N ARG A 278 17.89 3.08 1.73
CA ARG A 278 16.45 2.86 1.53
C ARG A 278 16.07 2.94 0.06
N ARG A 279 16.55 3.98 -0.63
CA ARG A 279 16.30 4.15 -2.06
C ARG A 279 16.86 3.01 -2.91
N ILE A 280 18.06 2.53 -2.62
CA ILE A 280 18.66 1.38 -3.32
C ILE A 280 17.73 0.15 -3.24
N LEU A 281 17.04 -0.05 -2.11
CA LEU A 281 16.12 -1.19 -1.94
C LEU A 281 14.78 -1.01 -2.67
N GLU A 282 14.36 0.23 -2.93
CA GLU A 282 13.02 0.55 -3.46
C GLU A 282 12.95 0.66 -4.99
N VAL A 283 14.10 0.58 -5.66
CA VAL A 283 14.23 0.66 -7.12
C VAL A 283 14.36 -0.74 -7.69
#